data_AF-A0A934FUX2-F1
#
_entry.id   AF-A0A934FUX2-F1
#
_cell.length_a   1.000
_cell.length_b   1.000
_cell.length_c   1.000
_cell.angle_alpha   90.00
_cell.angle_beta   90.00
_cell.angle_gamma   90.00
#
_symmetry.space_group_name_H-M   'P 1'
#
loop_
_entity.id
_entity.type
_entity.pdbx_description
1 polymer ?
#
loop_
_entity_poly.entity_id
_entity_poly.type
_entity_poly.pdbx_seq_one_letter_code
_entity_poly.pdbx_strand_id
1 'polypeptide(L)'
;MIPTGSKLAEFKLAEVIGDPLYLTSFVAYFLAGYLLYAAILVALGSVCDSLKEAQNLLQPVFILLIVPLLAMFPVVQDPNGMIARVMTYIPIYTPFLMMNRAGGPPPAWEYLASTVVIVVSLVIAFWAAGKIFRVGILMTGKPPRIREILGWLRAPVGAVHARHVEAQPPSSPS
;
A
#
# COMPACT_ATOMS: atom_id res chain seq x y z
N MET A 1 30.73 -30.00 -21.54
CA MET A 1 30.79 -29.27 -20.25
C MET A 1 29.96 -28.01 -20.43
N ILE A 2 28.68 -28.04 -20.08
CA ILE A 2 27.78 -26.88 -20.25
C ILE A 2 28.10 -25.92 -19.11
N PRO A 3 28.45 -24.65 -19.38
CA PRO A 3 28.58 -23.67 -18.31
C PRO A 3 27.19 -23.51 -17.68
N THR A 4 27.07 -24.01 -16.45
CA THR A 4 25.84 -23.99 -15.66
C THR A 4 25.40 -22.54 -15.48
N GLY A 5 24.25 -22.16 -16.04
CA GLY A 5 23.64 -20.84 -15.83
C GLY A 5 23.39 -20.51 -14.35
N SER A 6 23.43 -21.50 -13.44
CA SER A 6 23.33 -21.30 -12.00
C SER A 6 24.50 -20.52 -11.43
N LYS A 7 25.74 -20.75 -11.90
CA LYS A 7 26.90 -20.01 -11.35
C LYS A 7 26.86 -18.54 -11.73
N LEU A 8 26.43 -18.22 -12.95
CA LEU A 8 26.25 -16.83 -13.39
C LEU A 8 25.09 -16.13 -12.65
N ALA A 9 24.03 -16.87 -12.32
CA ALA A 9 22.95 -16.36 -11.47
C ALA A 9 23.41 -16.14 -10.01
N GLU A 10 24.16 -17.09 -9.44
CA GLU A 10 24.75 -16.99 -8.10
C GLU A 10 25.71 -15.80 -7.99
N PHE A 11 26.59 -15.60 -8.98
CA PHE A 11 27.50 -14.45 -9.02
C PHE A 11 26.75 -13.12 -9.14
N LYS A 12 25.67 -13.04 -9.95
CA LYS A 12 24.84 -11.84 -10.06
C LYS A 12 24.05 -11.53 -8.77
N LEU A 13 23.52 -12.54 -8.09
CA LEU A 13 22.82 -12.35 -6.82
C LEU A 13 23.78 -11.86 -5.72
N ALA A 14 24.98 -12.43 -5.65
CA ALA A 14 26.00 -12.02 -4.68
C ALA A 14 26.41 -10.54 -4.88
N GLU A 15 26.53 -10.09 -6.13
CA GLU A 15 26.84 -8.70 -6.48
C GLU A 15 25.70 -7.75 -6.10
N VAL A 16 24.45 -8.13 -6.40
CA VAL A 16 23.25 -7.34 -6.07
C VAL A 16 23.03 -7.23 -4.55
N ILE A 17 23.21 -8.33 -3.82
CA ILE A 17 23.07 -8.33 -2.34
C ILE A 17 24.26 -7.59 -1.70
N GLY A 18 25.43 -7.62 -2.34
CA GLY A 18 26.62 -6.92 -1.90
C GLY A 18 26.58 -5.41 -2.12
N ASP A 19 25.70 -4.90 -2.99
CA ASP A 19 25.52 -3.47 -3.21
C ASP A 19 24.80 -2.80 -2.02
N PRO A 20 25.50 -1.93 -1.24
CA PRO A 20 24.90 -1.27 -0.09
C PRO A 20 23.70 -0.38 -0.46
N LEU A 21 23.70 0.21 -1.66
CA LEU A 21 22.62 1.07 -2.11
C LEU A 21 21.34 0.27 -2.35
N TYR A 22 21.47 -0.88 -3.00
CA TYR A 22 20.35 -1.79 -3.26
C TYR A 22 19.78 -2.32 -1.95
N LEU A 23 20.63 -2.82 -1.04
CA LEU A 23 20.17 -3.38 0.24
C LEU A 23 19.50 -2.32 1.13
N THR A 24 20.07 -1.12 1.20
CA THR A 24 19.48 -0.01 1.98
C THR A 24 18.14 0.41 1.40
N SER A 25 18.06 0.56 0.07
CA SER A 25 16.81 0.90 -0.61
C SER A 25 15.75 -0.18 -0.44
N PHE A 26 16.16 -1.45 -0.50
CA PHE A 26 15.28 -2.59 -0.27
C PHE A 26 14.63 -2.52 1.12
N VAL A 27 15.43 -2.38 2.19
CA VAL A 27 14.91 -2.28 3.56
C VAL A 27 14.02 -1.04 3.72
N ALA A 28 14.45 0.11 3.20
CA ALA A 28 13.68 1.34 3.29
C ALA A 28 12.31 1.23 2.61
N TYR A 29 12.26 0.70 1.38
CA TYR A 29 11.00 0.51 0.67
C TYR A 29 10.12 -0.55 1.33
N PHE A 30 10.71 -1.67 1.76
CA PHE A 30 9.95 -2.72 2.45
C PHE A 30 9.27 -2.16 3.71
N LEU A 31 9.99 -1.39 4.53
CA LEU A 31 9.43 -0.75 5.72
C LEU A 31 8.36 0.29 5.36
N ALA A 32 8.62 1.17 4.38
CA ALA A 32 7.64 2.16 3.95
C ALA A 32 6.36 1.52 3.39
N GLY A 33 6.50 0.46 2.61
CA GLY A 33 5.40 -0.36 2.10
C GLY A 33 4.62 -1.02 3.24
N TYR A 34 5.31 -1.67 4.17
CA TYR A 34 4.69 -2.27 5.35
C TYR A 34 3.87 -1.25 6.13
N LEU A 35 4.43 -0.06 6.39
CA LEU A 35 3.75 1.01 7.10
C LEU A 35 2.55 1.57 6.32
N LEU A 36 2.61 1.66 4.98
CA LEU A 36 1.47 2.02 4.14
C LEU A 36 0.32 1.03 4.30
N TYR A 37 0.61 -0.28 4.22
CA TYR A 37 -0.41 -1.31 4.44
C TYR A 37 -0.94 -1.29 5.87
N ALA A 38 -0.07 -1.09 6.86
CA ALA A 38 -0.49 -0.95 8.26
C ALA A 38 -1.46 0.22 8.46
N ALA A 39 -1.20 1.38 7.85
CA ALA A 39 -2.09 2.53 7.91
C ALA A 39 -3.49 2.22 7.33
N ILE A 40 -3.54 1.51 6.19
CA ILE A 40 -4.79 1.05 5.59
C ILE A 40 -5.54 0.10 6.53
N LEU A 41 -4.84 -0.89 7.09
CA LEU A 41 -5.43 -1.87 8.01
C LEU A 41 -5.94 -1.23 9.30
N VAL A 42 -5.23 -0.25 9.84
CA VAL A 42 -5.67 0.55 11.01
C VAL A 42 -6.94 1.32 10.68
N ALA A 43 -7.00 1.98 9.52
CA ALA A 43 -8.18 2.70 9.09
C ALA A 43 -9.40 1.77 8.93
N LEU A 44 -9.23 0.62 8.27
CA LEU A 44 -10.30 -0.36 8.11
C LEU A 44 -10.72 -1.00 9.43
N GLY A 45 -9.76 -1.37 10.29
CA GLY A 45 -10.04 -1.95 11.59
C GLY A 45 -10.87 -1.04 12.50
N SER A 46 -10.70 0.28 12.37
CA SER A 46 -11.45 1.27 13.16
C SER A 46 -12.92 1.42 12.78
N VAL A 47 -13.35 0.88 11.63
CA VAL A 47 -14.71 1.00 11.12
C VAL A 47 -15.46 -0.34 11.06
N CYS A 48 -14.85 -1.42 11.53
CA CYS A 48 -15.45 -2.75 11.52
C CYS A 48 -15.95 -3.10 12.92
N ASP A 49 -17.23 -3.45 13.05
CA ASP A 49 -17.81 -3.94 14.31
C ASP A 49 -17.83 -5.48 14.37
N SER A 50 -17.65 -6.16 13.23
CA SER A 50 -17.64 -7.63 13.17
C SER A 50 -16.60 -8.22 12.20
N LEU A 51 -16.25 -9.50 12.42
CA LEU A 51 -15.31 -10.23 11.57
C LEU A 51 -15.78 -10.33 10.11
N LYS A 52 -17.08 -10.47 9.87
CA LYS A 52 -17.66 -10.55 8.53
C LYS A 52 -17.45 -9.25 7.75
N GLU A 53 -17.54 -8.11 8.42
CA GLU A 53 -17.35 -6.79 7.82
C GLU A 53 -15.89 -6.53 7.50
N ALA A 54 -15.00 -6.90 8.44
CA ALA A 54 -13.57 -6.86 8.22
C ALA A 54 -13.17 -7.69 6.99
N GLN A 55 -13.70 -8.90 6.84
CA GLN A 55 -13.46 -9.74 5.66
C GLN A 55 -13.89 -9.06 4.35
N ASN A 56 -15.08 -8.44 4.32
CA ASN A 56 -15.57 -7.73 3.14
C ASN A 56 -14.71 -6.51 2.79
N LEU A 57 -14.24 -5.76 3.79
CA LEU A 57 -13.40 -4.58 3.59
C LEU A 57 -11.95 -4.93 3.24
N LEU A 58 -11.46 -6.11 3.64
CA LEU A 58 -10.12 -6.60 3.30
C LEU A 58 -10.02 -7.16 1.88
N GLN A 59 -11.11 -7.64 1.28
CA GLN A 59 -11.11 -8.12 -0.11
C GLN A 59 -10.42 -7.17 -1.11
N PRO A 60 -10.75 -5.86 -1.18
CA PRO A 60 -10.05 -4.94 -2.08
C PRO A 60 -8.57 -4.76 -1.72
N VAL A 61 -8.19 -4.85 -0.46
CA VAL A 61 -6.78 -4.78 -0.04
C VAL A 61 -5.99 -5.96 -0.58
N PHE A 62 -6.58 -7.16 -0.54
CA PHE A 62 -5.96 -8.35 -1.14
C PHE A 62 -5.81 -8.23 -2.67
N ILE A 63 -6.79 -7.64 -3.36
CA ILE A 63 -6.67 -7.37 -4.81
C ILE A 63 -5.46 -6.47 -5.08
N LEU A 64 -5.28 -5.41 -4.29
CA LEU A 64 -4.11 -4.54 -4.41
C LEU A 64 -2.78 -5.29 -4.15
N LEU A 65 -2.75 -6.25 -3.23
CA LEU A 65 -1.56 -7.06 -2.97
C LEU A 65 -1.24 -8.06 -4.11
N ILE A 66 -2.24 -8.55 -4.82
CA ILE A 66 -2.05 -9.50 -5.94
C ILE A 66 -1.47 -8.81 -7.17
N VAL A 67 -1.85 -7.57 -7.47
CA VAL A 67 -1.40 -6.82 -8.66
C VAL A 67 0.13 -6.78 -8.82
N PRO A 68 0.94 -6.37 -7.84
CA PRO A 68 2.40 -6.36 -7.98
C PRO A 68 2.99 -7.78 -8.08
N LEU A 69 2.31 -8.78 -7.52
CA LEU A 69 2.72 -10.17 -7.61
C LEU A 69 2.58 -10.71 -9.04
N LEU A 70 1.49 -10.34 -9.74
CA LEU A 70 1.30 -10.66 -11.16
C LEU A 70 2.26 -9.89 -12.06
N ALA A 71 2.59 -8.64 -11.70
CA ALA A 71 3.54 -7.81 -12.43
C ALA A 71 5.01 -8.25 -12.24
N MET A 72 5.31 -9.20 -11.36
CA MET A 72 6.67 -9.69 -11.13
C MET A 72 7.29 -10.28 -12.41
N PHE A 73 6.55 -11.13 -13.13
CA PHE A 73 7.04 -11.78 -14.35
C PHE A 73 7.50 -10.79 -15.44
N PRO A 74 6.66 -9.84 -15.89
CA PRO A 74 7.09 -8.87 -16.91
C PRO A 74 8.20 -7.93 -16.40
N VAL A 75 8.24 -7.61 -15.10
CA VAL A 75 9.29 -6.74 -14.54
C VAL A 75 10.64 -7.45 -14.46
N VAL A 76 10.68 -8.74 -14.13
CA VAL A 76 11.94 -9.50 -14.15
C VAL A 76 12.46 -9.69 -15.58
N GLN A 77 11.57 -9.84 -16.56
CA GLN A 77 11.93 -9.96 -17.97
C GLN A 77 12.45 -8.65 -18.56
N ASP A 78 11.81 -7.53 -18.25
CA ASP A 78 12.24 -6.19 -18.66
C ASP A 78 12.24 -5.22 -17.45
N PRO A 79 13.33 -5.24 -16.64
CA PRO A 79 13.46 -4.41 -15.43
C PRO A 79 13.36 -2.91 -15.67
N ASN A 80 13.60 -2.46 -16.91
CA ASN A 80 13.52 -1.06 -17.28
C ASN A 80 12.41 -0.81 -18.30
N GLY A 81 11.47 -1.74 -18.45
CA GLY A 81 10.32 -1.60 -19.31
C GLY A 81 9.32 -0.56 -18.80
N MET A 82 8.34 -0.23 -19.64
CA MET A 82 7.29 0.74 -19.29
C MET A 82 6.50 0.31 -18.05
N ILE A 83 6.16 -0.99 -17.95
CA ILE A 83 5.43 -1.55 -16.81
C ILE A 83 6.24 -1.38 -15.51
N ALA A 84 7.52 -1.76 -15.54
CA ALA A 84 8.42 -1.64 -14.41
C ALA A 84 8.54 -0.19 -13.93
N ARG A 85 8.75 0.76 -14.85
CA ARG A 85 8.89 2.18 -14.52
C ARG A 85 7.60 2.77 -13.97
N VAL A 86 6.46 2.56 -14.61
CA VAL A 86 5.19 3.19 -14.20
C VAL A 86 4.70 2.63 -12.87
N MET A 87 4.63 1.31 -12.73
CA MET A 87 4.07 0.71 -11.53
C MET A 87 4.95 0.91 -10.29
N THR A 88 6.25 1.11 -10.48
CA THR A 88 7.20 1.48 -9.41
C THR A 88 6.83 2.80 -8.73
N TYR A 89 6.19 3.73 -9.43
CA TYR A 89 5.74 5.00 -8.83
C TYR A 89 4.38 4.90 -8.15
N ILE A 90 3.73 3.73 -8.14
CA ILE A 90 2.51 3.50 -7.37
C ILE A 90 2.94 3.03 -5.97
N PRO A 91 2.75 3.85 -4.90
CA PRO A 91 3.39 3.65 -3.60
C PRO A 91 3.17 2.27 -2.96
N ILE A 92 1.96 1.73 -3.11
CA ILE A 92 1.58 0.41 -2.60
C ILE A 92 2.29 -0.74 -3.35
N TYR A 93 2.75 -0.50 -4.58
CA TYR A 93 3.44 -1.48 -5.42
C TYR A 93 4.95 -1.27 -5.48
N THR A 94 5.41 -0.04 -5.26
CA THR A 94 6.83 0.37 -5.20
C THR A 94 7.74 -0.64 -4.50
N PRO A 95 7.47 -1.11 -3.27
CA PRO A 95 8.38 -2.02 -2.57
C PRO A 95 8.60 -3.35 -3.28
N PHE A 96 7.53 -3.92 -3.86
CA PHE A 96 7.61 -5.19 -4.57
C PHE A 96 8.37 -5.03 -5.89
N LEU A 97 8.05 -3.96 -6.63
CA LEU A 97 8.55 -3.80 -7.98
C LEU A 97 9.99 -3.27 -8.03
N MET A 98 10.40 -2.39 -7.12
CA MET A 98 11.80 -1.99 -7.03
C MET A 98 12.71 -3.16 -6.67
N MET A 99 12.24 -4.08 -5.81
CA MET A 99 12.97 -5.32 -5.52
C MET A 99 13.07 -6.22 -6.76
N ASN A 100 12.03 -6.29 -7.58
CA ASN A 100 12.06 -7.12 -8.79
C ASN A 100 12.95 -6.54 -9.90
N ARG A 101 13.38 -5.27 -9.80
CA ARG A 101 14.27 -4.61 -10.78
C ARG A 101 15.77 -4.86 -10.54
N ALA A 102 16.13 -5.69 -9.56
CA ALA A 102 17.53 -6.00 -9.23
C ALA A 102 18.37 -6.54 -10.40
N GLY A 103 17.73 -7.26 -11.34
CA GLY A 103 18.40 -7.83 -12.53
C GLY A 103 18.86 -6.79 -13.56
N GLY A 104 18.37 -5.55 -13.43
CA GLY A 104 18.78 -4.40 -14.24
C GLY A 104 18.53 -3.12 -13.44
N PRO A 105 19.39 -2.79 -12.46
CA PRO A 105 19.15 -1.72 -11.51
C PRO A 105 18.88 -0.38 -12.22
N PRO A 106 17.80 0.33 -11.84
CA PRO A 106 17.54 1.64 -12.40
C PRO A 106 18.64 2.66 -12.06
N PRO A 107 18.72 3.77 -12.81
CA PRO A 107 19.59 4.88 -12.43
C PRO A 107 19.17 5.49 -11.09
N ALA A 108 20.14 6.07 -10.37
CA ALA A 108 19.95 6.60 -9.00
C ALA A 108 18.79 7.61 -8.86
N TRP A 109 18.48 8.38 -9.91
CA TRP A 109 17.39 9.35 -9.88
C TRP A 109 16.01 8.68 -9.78
N GLU A 110 15.82 7.49 -10.34
CA GLU A 110 14.55 6.75 -10.21
C GLU A 110 14.36 6.30 -8.76
N TYR A 111 15.43 5.86 -8.08
CA TYR A 111 15.39 5.56 -6.64
C TYR A 111 15.02 6.79 -5.82
N LEU A 112 15.63 7.95 -6.11
CA LEU A 112 15.30 9.19 -5.40
C LEU A 112 13.83 9.57 -5.64
N ALA A 113 13.36 9.52 -6.89
CA ALA A 113 12.01 9.88 -7.26
C ALA A 113 10.97 8.96 -6.60
N SER A 114 11.15 7.63 -6.66
CA SER A 114 10.25 6.69 -5.99
C SER A 114 10.31 6.80 -4.47
N THR A 115 11.47 7.11 -3.89
CA THR A 115 11.61 7.41 -2.45
C THR A 115 10.78 8.62 -2.04
N VAL A 116 10.86 9.71 -2.79
CA VAL A 116 10.04 10.90 -2.51
C VAL A 116 8.55 10.56 -2.60
N VAL A 117 8.14 9.85 -3.66
CA VAL A 117 6.74 9.48 -3.88
C VAL A 117 6.20 8.59 -2.75
N ILE A 118 6.94 7.56 -2.34
CA ILE A 118 6.48 6.66 -1.27
C ILE A 118 6.45 7.36 0.09
N VAL A 119 7.42 8.23 0.40
CA VAL A 119 7.44 8.99 1.66
C VAL A 119 6.27 9.98 1.72
N VAL A 120 6.01 10.74 0.65
CA VAL A 120 4.85 11.64 0.59
C VAL A 120 3.55 10.85 0.75
N SER A 121 3.45 9.71 0.08
CA SER A 121 2.27 8.85 0.17
C SER A 121 2.09 8.26 1.56
N LEU A 122 3.18 7.94 2.25
CA LEU A 122 3.17 7.47 3.64
C LEU A 122 2.59 8.55 4.56
N VAL A 123 3.07 9.79 4.46
CA VAL A 123 2.54 10.91 5.26
C VAL A 123 1.04 11.10 5.00
N ILE A 124 0.61 11.08 3.73
CA ILE A 124 -0.81 11.19 3.36
C ILE A 124 -1.62 10.03 3.94
N ALA A 125 -1.11 8.80 3.85
CA ALA A 125 -1.79 7.61 4.34
C ALA A 125 -1.96 7.63 5.87
N PHE A 126 -0.93 8.02 6.63
CA PHE A 126 -1.02 8.15 8.09
C PHE A 126 -1.96 9.27 8.51
N TRP A 127 -1.93 10.41 7.81
CA TRP A 127 -2.89 11.50 8.05
C TRP A 127 -4.33 11.04 7.79
N ALA A 128 -4.56 10.36 6.67
CA ALA A 128 -5.86 9.81 6.30
C ALA A 128 -6.34 8.75 7.30
N ALA A 129 -5.47 7.81 7.67
CA ALA A 129 -5.77 6.76 8.63
C ALA A 129 -6.10 7.32 10.01
N GLY A 130 -5.33 8.29 10.51
CA GLY A 130 -5.63 8.95 11.79
C GLY A 130 -6.96 9.69 11.78
N LYS A 131 -7.33 10.31 10.65
CA LYS A 131 -8.63 10.97 10.50
C LYS A 131 -9.78 9.96 10.45
N ILE A 132 -9.65 8.89 9.65
CA ILE A 132 -10.63 7.81 9.56
C ILE A 132 -10.79 7.14 10.92
N PHE A 133 -9.69 6.86 11.62
CA PHE A 133 -9.71 6.24 12.95
C PHE A 133 -10.53 7.04 13.97
N ARG A 134 -10.37 8.37 13.99
CA ARG A 134 -11.15 9.26 14.86
C ARG A 134 -12.64 9.26 14.55
N VAL A 135 -13.01 9.12 13.28
CA VAL A 135 -14.41 9.03 12.85
C VAL A 135 -14.96 7.64 13.15
N GLY A 136 -14.21 6.59 12.82
CA GLY A 136 -14.61 5.19 12.93
C GLY A 136 -14.96 4.78 14.36
N ILE A 137 -14.15 5.18 15.35
CA ILE A 137 -14.42 4.84 16.76
C ILE A 137 -15.72 5.46 17.30
N LEU A 138 -16.21 6.53 16.67
CA LEU A 138 -17.47 7.20 17.04
C LEU A 138 -18.66 6.71 16.22
N MET A 139 -18.42 5.82 15.26
CA MET A 139 -19.48 5.22 14.46
C MET A 139 -19.86 3.88 15.05
N THR A 140 -21.17 3.68 15.20
CA THR A 140 -21.74 2.46 15.75
C THR A 140 -22.80 1.93 14.79
N GLY A 141 -22.76 0.65 14.46
CA GLY A 141 -23.85 -0.03 13.76
C GLY A 141 -23.46 -0.53 12.38
N LYS A 142 -23.90 0.15 11.31
CA LYS A 142 -23.65 -0.33 9.94
C LYS A 142 -22.28 0.12 9.45
N PRO A 143 -21.46 -0.79 8.89
CA PRO A 143 -20.15 -0.45 8.37
C PRO A 143 -20.30 0.49 7.17
N PRO A 144 -19.47 1.55 7.11
CA PRO A 144 -19.50 2.52 6.02
C PRO A 144 -19.06 1.86 4.71
N ARG A 145 -19.60 2.35 3.58
CA ARG A 145 -19.09 1.97 2.26
C ARG A 145 -17.76 2.67 1.99
N ILE A 146 -16.90 2.07 1.17
CA ILE A 146 -15.60 2.66 0.77
C ILE A 146 -15.74 4.10 0.25
N ARG A 147 -16.83 4.42 -0.48
CA ARG A 147 -17.11 5.78 -0.97
C ARG A 147 -17.38 6.78 0.15
N GLU A 148 -18.00 6.35 1.25
CA GLU A 148 -18.28 7.19 2.41
C GLU A 148 -16.99 7.46 3.20
N ILE A 149 -16.17 6.43 3.40
CA ILE A 149 -14.83 6.54 4.01
C ILE A 149 -13.99 7.58 3.25
N LEU A 150 -13.99 7.53 1.91
CA LEU A 150 -13.30 8.52 1.07
C LEU A 150 -13.91 9.93 1.19
N GLY A 151 -15.21 10.02 1.43
CA GLY A 151 -15.91 11.30 1.68
C GLY A 151 -15.47 11.97 2.98
N TRP A 152 -15.16 11.21 4.03
CA TRP A 152 -14.69 11.75 5.31
C TRP A 152 -13.34 12.44 5.22
N LEU A 153 -12.50 12.05 4.25
CA LEU A 153 -11.24 12.74 4.01
C LEU A 153 -11.44 14.21 3.68
N ARG A 154 -12.59 14.59 3.07
CA ARG A 154 -12.92 15.97 2.69
C ARG A 154 -13.71 16.74 3.74
N ALA A 155 -14.45 16.05 4.62
CA ALA A 155 -15.29 16.70 5.63
C ALA A 155 -14.55 16.94 6.96
N PRO A 156 -14.87 18.01 7.72
CA PRO A 156 -14.41 18.12 9.10
C PRO A 156 -15.06 17.04 9.97
N VAL A 157 -14.31 16.49 10.93
CA VAL A 157 -14.70 15.31 11.73
C VAL A 157 -16.08 15.49 12.39
N GLY A 158 -16.36 16.66 12.97
CA GLY A 158 -17.66 16.94 13.62
C GLY A 158 -18.87 16.94 12.67
N ALA A 159 -18.68 17.33 11.40
CA ALA A 159 -19.76 17.36 10.41
C ALA A 159 -20.11 15.99 9.82
N VAL A 160 -19.25 14.99 10.01
CA VAL A 160 -19.55 13.60 9.62
C VAL A 160 -20.50 12.97 10.62
N HIS A 161 -20.23 13.16 11.91
CA HIS A 161 -21.06 12.63 12.98
C HIS A 161 -22.49 13.16 12.91
N ALA A 162 -22.66 14.49 12.77
CA ALA A 162 -23.99 15.12 12.70
C ALA A 162 -24.87 14.53 11.58
N ARG A 163 -24.29 14.26 10.40
CA ARG A 163 -25.02 13.68 9.27
C ARG A 163 -25.48 12.24 9.50
N HIS A 164 -24.73 11.45 10.27
CA HIS A 164 -25.13 10.08 10.58
C HIS A 164 -26.23 10.01 11.64
N VAL A 165 -26.21 10.92 12.62
CA VAL A 165 -27.28 11.05 13.63
C VAL A 165 -28.60 11.48 12.98
N GLU A 166 -28.55 12.47 12.08
CA GLU A 166 -29.73 13.03 11.43
C GLU A 166 -30.36 12.10 10.38
N ALA A 167 -29.57 11.19 9.79
CA ALA A 167 -30.04 10.18 8.84
C ALA A 167 -30.64 8.93 9.51
N GLN A 168 -30.51 8.79 10.83
CA GLN A 168 -31.08 7.67 11.57
C GLN A 168 -32.55 7.96 11.87
N PRO A 169 -33.51 7.10 11.48
CA PRO A 169 -34.91 7.34 11.78
C PRO A 169 -35.12 7.43 13.29
N PRO A 170 -36.04 8.27 13.78
CA PRO A 170 -36.28 8.45 15.20
C PRO A 170 -36.51 7.09 15.85
N SER A 171 -35.74 6.79 16.91
CA SER A 171 -35.92 5.57 17.69
C SER A 171 -37.39 5.49 18.13
N SER A 172 -38.10 4.45 17.71
CA SER A 172 -39.47 4.20 18.17
C SER A 172 -39.49 4.19 19.70
N PRO A 173 -40.39 4.94 20.36
CA PRO A 173 -40.55 4.82 21.80
C PRO A 173 -40.90 3.36 22.12
N SER A 174 -40.14 2.78 23.05
CA SER A 174 -40.33 1.44 23.58
C SER A 174 -41.75 1.20 24.08
#